data_AF-A0A4Q3JYS8-F1
#
_entry.id   AF-A0A4Q3JYS8-F1
#
_cell.length_a   1.000
_cell.length_b   1.000
_cell.length_c   1.000
_cell.angle_alpha   90.00
_cell.angle_beta   90.00
_cell.angle_gamma   90.00
#
_symmetry.space_group_name_H-M   'P 1'
#
loop_
_entity.id
_entity.type
_entity.pdbx_description
1 polymer ?
#
loop_
_entity_poly.entity_id
_entity_poly.type
_entity_poly.pdbx_seq_one_letter_code
_entity_poly.pdbx_strand_id
1 'polypeptide(L)'
;MAETSGVEAGDLSAQQLAAMVHAVWLVLAADKEPEPAEMAYLVQILVDLTDGEAPDEAIDELFRSYEQMLADHGVAGSITVLADVLREPAQRAAALQLAVGAVRIDGQLAPEEQSTLLLLATAFGYSDRRAHALLAQAEVIGQKPLNRCRSAPCRGRARRATGAPPARPRPRAWCAGRPRGSGAPRSGGRGRRGPCRPRAASRGRRGAG
;
A
#
# COMPACT_ATOMS: atom_id res chain seq x y z
N MET A 1 -7.10 -20.52 3.64
CA MET A 1 -7.98 -19.39 3.99
C MET A 1 -7.12 -18.45 4.81
N ALA A 2 -6.70 -17.32 4.23
CA ALA A 2 -5.90 -16.33 4.95
C ALA A 2 -6.89 -15.46 5.73
N GLU A 3 -6.82 -15.53 7.06
CA GLU A 3 -7.46 -14.57 7.93
C GLU A 3 -6.83 -13.21 7.61
N THR A 4 -7.58 -12.35 6.93
CA THR A 4 -7.24 -10.94 6.82
C THR A 4 -7.44 -10.36 8.21
N SER A 5 -6.39 -10.44 9.03
CA SER A 5 -6.28 -9.69 10.27
C SER A 5 -6.61 -8.24 9.91
N GLY A 6 -7.79 -7.78 10.31
CA GLY A 6 -8.08 -6.36 10.34
C GLY A 6 -6.95 -5.76 11.16
N VAL A 7 -6.15 -4.92 10.52
CA VAL A 7 -5.22 -4.06 11.23
C VAL A 7 -6.14 -3.19 12.06
N GLU A 8 -6.38 -3.57 13.30
CA GLU A 8 -6.83 -2.62 14.32
C GLU A 8 -5.88 -1.44 14.15
N ALA A 9 -6.42 -0.29 13.77
CA ALA A 9 -5.67 0.94 13.62
C ALA A 9 -5.22 1.36 15.03
N GLY A 10 -4.32 0.58 15.63
CA GLY A 10 -3.56 1.00 16.78
C GLY A 10 -2.75 2.19 16.29
N ASP A 11 -2.88 3.30 17.01
CA ASP A 11 -2.20 4.56 16.72
C ASP A 11 -0.76 4.27 16.34
N LEU A 12 -0.43 4.47 15.06
CA LEU A 12 0.95 4.36 14.60
C LEU A 12 1.73 5.46 15.31
N SER A 13 2.75 5.08 16.06
CA SER A 13 3.65 6.09 16.63
C SER A 13 4.32 6.88 15.50
N ALA A 14 4.61 8.17 15.74
CA ALA A 14 5.32 9.01 14.78
C ALA A 14 6.63 8.36 14.29
N GLN A 15 7.32 7.61 15.16
CA GLN A 15 8.53 6.87 14.81
C GLN A 15 8.25 5.71 13.82
N GLN A 16 7.16 4.98 13.99
CA GLN A 16 6.78 3.91 13.07
C GLN A 16 6.35 4.49 11.71
N LEU A 17 5.58 5.57 11.72
CA LEU A 17 5.21 6.28 10.49
C LEU A 17 6.46 6.75 9.74
N ALA A 18 7.39 7.40 10.43
CA ALA A 18 8.66 7.85 9.85
C ALA A 18 9.45 6.68 9.26
N ALA A 19 9.54 5.54 9.97
CA ALA A 19 10.20 4.36 9.44
C ALA A 19 9.52 3.76 8.20
N MET A 20 8.19 3.80 8.11
CA MET A 20 7.51 3.37 6.88
C MET A 20 7.87 4.26 5.70
N VAL A 21 7.89 5.58 5.90
CA VAL A 21 8.21 6.56 4.86
C VAL A 21 9.67 6.47 4.44
N HIS A 22 10.58 6.27 5.41
CA HIS A 22 11.99 6.01 5.15
C HIS A 22 12.21 4.73 4.34
N ALA A 23 11.40 3.69 4.57
CA ALA A 23 11.46 2.48 3.75
C ALA A 23 11.08 2.74 2.29
N VAL A 24 10.10 3.62 2.05
CA VAL A 24 9.72 4.06 0.69
C VAL A 24 10.85 4.86 0.06
N TRP A 25 11.35 5.87 0.76
CA TRP A 25 12.45 6.71 0.27
C TRP A 25 13.66 5.87 -0.10
N LEU A 26 14.06 4.93 0.77
CA LEU A 26 15.24 4.11 0.54
C LEU A 26 15.18 3.34 -0.78
N VAL A 27 13.98 2.91 -1.18
CA VAL A 27 13.77 2.23 -2.45
C VAL A 27 13.86 3.21 -3.60
N LEU A 28 13.17 4.35 -3.54
CA LEU A 28 13.20 5.38 -4.59
C LEU A 28 14.61 5.95 -4.81
N ALA A 29 15.39 6.08 -3.73
CA ALA A 29 16.75 6.61 -3.79
C ALA A 29 17.81 5.55 -4.14
N ALA A 30 17.39 4.34 -4.55
CA ALA A 30 18.32 3.22 -4.78
C ALA A 30 19.15 3.39 -6.05
N ASP A 31 18.56 3.94 -7.11
CA ASP A 31 19.25 4.12 -8.38
C ASP A 31 19.90 5.52 -8.48
N LYS A 32 19.19 6.59 -8.06
CA LYS A 32 19.60 8.00 -8.08
C LYS A 32 18.75 8.86 -7.11
N GLU A 33 18.79 10.17 -7.29
CA GLU A 33 17.88 11.12 -6.66
C GLU A 33 16.44 10.89 -7.19
N PRO A 34 15.43 10.78 -6.30
CA PRO A 34 14.05 10.54 -6.70
C PRO A 34 13.52 11.61 -7.66
N GLU A 35 12.72 11.19 -8.64
CA GLU A 35 12.11 12.14 -9.57
C GLU A 35 11.05 13.00 -8.86
N PRO A 36 10.78 14.24 -9.32
CA PRO A 36 9.78 15.11 -8.71
C PRO A 36 8.38 14.49 -8.58
N ALA A 37 8.02 13.58 -9.49
CA ALA A 37 6.73 12.87 -9.44
C ALA A 37 6.67 11.85 -8.29
N GLU A 38 7.77 11.16 -8.01
CA GLU A 38 7.89 10.20 -6.91
C GLU A 38 7.91 10.93 -5.57
N MET A 39 8.62 12.04 -5.51
CA MET A 39 8.62 12.96 -4.36
C MET A 39 7.21 13.48 -4.04
N ALA A 40 6.48 13.93 -5.06
CA ALA A 40 5.10 14.40 -4.87
C ALA A 40 4.17 13.29 -4.35
N TYR A 41 4.37 12.05 -4.80
CA TYR A 41 3.61 10.91 -4.29
C TYR A 41 4.00 10.54 -2.85
N LEU A 42 5.27 10.64 -2.50
CA LEU A 42 5.71 10.39 -1.13
C LEU A 42 5.12 11.42 -0.16
N VAL A 43 5.07 12.69 -0.56
CA VAL A 43 4.37 13.74 0.19
C VAL A 43 2.87 13.43 0.28
N GLN A 44 2.25 12.96 -0.80
CA GLN A 44 0.84 12.54 -0.76
C GLN A 44 0.60 11.38 0.21
N ILE A 45 1.50 10.38 0.26
CA ILE A 45 1.43 9.28 1.25
C ILE A 45 1.48 9.86 2.67
N LEU A 46 2.39 10.79 2.94
CA LEU A 46 2.52 11.42 4.26
C LEU A 46 1.23 12.16 4.65
N VAL A 47 0.66 12.93 3.73
CA VAL A 47 -0.62 13.62 3.93
C VAL A 47 -1.74 12.61 4.21
N ASP A 48 -1.84 11.55 3.42
CA ASP A 48 -2.89 10.53 3.59
C ASP A 48 -2.75 9.75 4.91
N LEU A 49 -1.52 9.44 5.34
CA LEU A 49 -1.25 8.72 6.58
C LEU A 49 -1.40 9.58 7.83
N THR A 50 -1.36 10.91 7.69
CA THR A 50 -1.52 11.87 8.79
C THR A 50 -2.86 12.60 8.74
N ASP A 51 -3.79 12.15 7.90
CA ASP A 51 -5.08 12.81 7.66
C ASP A 51 -4.95 14.32 7.32
N GLY A 52 -3.82 14.70 6.70
CA GLY A 52 -3.49 16.08 6.34
C GLY A 52 -3.03 16.97 7.49
N GLU A 53 -2.71 16.40 8.66
CA GLU A 53 -2.30 17.16 9.84
C GLU A 53 -0.79 17.41 9.93
N ALA A 54 0.03 16.79 9.06
CA ALA A 54 1.47 17.00 9.05
C ALA A 54 1.85 18.40 8.53
N PRO A 55 2.56 19.24 9.31
CA PRO A 55 3.10 20.51 8.82
C PRO A 55 4.29 20.26 7.88
N ASP A 56 4.48 21.15 6.90
CA ASP A 56 5.56 21.05 5.89
C ASP A 56 6.95 20.92 6.55
N GLU A 57 7.19 21.64 7.65
CA GLU A 57 8.48 21.57 8.36
C GLU A 57 8.75 20.17 8.95
N ALA A 58 7.72 19.44 9.34
CA ALA A 58 7.87 18.06 9.84
C ALA A 58 8.20 17.09 8.70
N ILE A 59 7.67 17.33 7.50
CA ILE A 59 8.00 16.57 6.29
C ILE A 59 9.47 16.81 5.91
N ASP A 60 9.92 18.06 5.93
CA ASP A 60 11.32 18.42 5.66
C ASP A 60 12.29 17.82 6.69
N GLU A 61 11.92 17.85 7.98
CA GLU A 61 12.71 17.20 9.03
C GLU A 61 12.78 15.68 8.84
N LEU A 62 11.69 15.06 8.39
CA LEU A 62 11.64 13.63 8.11
C LEU A 62 12.62 13.26 6.98
N PHE A 63 12.70 14.05 5.91
CA PHE A 63 13.67 13.83 4.83
C PHE A 63 15.11 14.08 5.28
N ARG A 64 15.38 15.15 6.03
CA ARG A 64 16.72 15.39 6.61
C ARG A 64 17.17 14.26 7.53
N SER A 65 16.26 13.72 8.34
CA SER A 65 16.56 12.59 9.22
C SER A 65 16.91 11.31 8.44
N TYR A 66 16.31 11.13 7.24
CA TYR A 66 16.66 10.03 6.36
C TYR A 66 18.07 10.18 5.80
N GLU A 67 18.40 11.36 5.26
CA GLU A 67 19.72 11.61 4.68
C GLU A 67 20.82 11.37 5.71
N GLN A 68 20.57 11.80 6.94
CA GLN A 68 21.45 11.54 8.08
C GLN A 68 21.56 10.03 8.37
N MET A 69 20.45 9.30 8.45
CA MET A 69 20.45 7.86 8.68
C MET A 69 21.23 7.12 7.58
N LEU A 70 21.04 7.49 6.32
CA LEU A 70 21.76 6.92 5.18
C LEU A 70 23.26 7.24 5.24
N ALA A 71 23.62 8.46 5.61
CA ALA A 71 25.03 8.86 5.78
C ALA A 71 25.72 8.08 6.91
N ASP A 72 25.02 7.84 8.02
CA ASP A 72 25.59 7.18 9.20
C ASP A 72 25.69 5.66 9.06
N HIS A 73 24.73 5.04 8.38
CA HIS A 73 24.57 3.58 8.38
C HIS A 73 24.72 2.93 7.00
N GLY A 74 24.65 3.72 5.92
CA GLY A 74 24.52 3.20 4.56
C GLY A 74 23.22 2.42 4.34
N VAL A 75 22.97 1.97 3.11
CA VAL A 75 21.72 1.30 2.73
C VAL A 75 21.42 0.07 3.60
N ALA A 76 22.38 -0.84 3.75
CA ALA A 76 22.18 -2.08 4.52
C ALA A 76 21.97 -1.83 6.03
N GLY A 77 22.67 -0.85 6.59
CA GLY A 77 22.49 -0.47 7.99
C GLY A 77 21.12 0.18 8.21
N SER A 78 20.71 1.09 7.33
CA SER A 78 19.37 1.70 7.36
C SER A 78 18.26 0.65 7.30
N ILE A 79 18.35 -0.36 6.42
CA ILE A 79 17.37 -1.46 6.35
C ILE A 79 17.25 -2.19 7.70
N THR A 80 18.38 -2.41 8.38
CA THR A 80 18.40 -3.07 9.69
C THR A 80 17.69 -2.22 10.74
N VAL A 81 18.01 -0.92 10.80
CA VAL A 81 17.35 0.04 11.70
C VAL A 81 15.83 0.05 11.47
N LEU A 82 15.39 0.07 10.21
CA LEU A 82 13.97 0.04 9.86
C LEU A 82 13.29 -1.26 10.32
N ALA A 83 13.95 -2.41 10.18
CA ALA A 83 13.43 -3.70 10.63
C ALA A 83 13.28 -3.79 12.16
N ASP A 84 14.13 -3.09 12.91
CA ASP A 84 14.10 -3.02 14.38
C ASP A 84 13.00 -2.09 14.91
N VAL A 85 12.68 -1.02 14.16
CA VAL A 85 11.58 -0.08 14.47
C VAL A 85 10.22 -0.70 14.12
N LEU A 86 10.10 -1.27 12.91
CA LEU A 86 8.87 -1.89 12.41
C LEU A 86 8.80 -3.34 12.89
N ARG A 87 8.43 -3.56 14.15
CA ARG A 87 8.47 -4.90 14.77
C ARG A 87 7.30 -5.78 14.36
N GLU A 88 6.14 -5.17 14.14
CA GLU A 88 4.92 -5.92 13.87
C GLU A 88 4.84 -6.37 12.40
N PRO A 89 4.43 -7.63 12.12
CA PRO A 89 4.28 -8.12 10.75
C PRO A 89 3.35 -7.27 9.88
N ALA A 90 2.32 -6.67 10.48
CA ALA A 90 1.40 -5.77 9.79
C ALA A 90 2.09 -4.46 9.35
N GLN A 91 2.97 -3.90 10.19
CA GLN A 91 3.72 -2.68 9.89
C GLN A 91 4.73 -2.90 8.77
N ARG A 92 5.46 -4.02 8.84
CA ARG A 92 6.39 -4.45 7.79
C ARG A 92 5.70 -4.66 6.44
N ALA A 93 4.50 -5.25 6.49
CA ALA A 93 3.69 -5.45 5.29
C ALA A 93 3.23 -4.11 4.70
N ALA A 94 2.77 -3.17 5.53
CA ALA A 94 2.36 -1.85 5.11
C ALA A 94 3.52 -1.06 4.50
N ALA A 95 4.69 -1.04 5.15
CA ALA A 95 5.90 -0.39 4.63
C ALA A 95 6.30 -0.92 3.25
N LEU A 96 6.32 -2.25 3.05
CA LEU A 96 6.61 -2.85 1.75
C LEU A 96 5.54 -2.52 0.70
N GLN A 97 4.26 -2.51 1.09
CA GLN A 97 3.19 -2.16 0.16
C GLN A 97 3.28 -0.70 -0.29
N LEU A 98 3.64 0.22 0.61
CA LEU A 98 3.88 1.62 0.28
C LEU A 98 5.08 1.76 -0.65
N ALA A 99 6.19 1.08 -0.34
CA ALA A 99 7.40 1.14 -1.17
C ALA A 99 7.14 0.59 -2.59
N VAL A 100 6.44 -0.54 -2.68
CA VAL A 100 5.97 -1.10 -3.95
C VAL A 100 4.97 -0.17 -4.66
N GLY A 101 4.16 0.59 -3.93
CA GLY A 101 3.24 1.57 -4.51
C GLY A 101 3.97 2.74 -5.17
N ALA A 102 5.03 3.23 -4.54
CA ALA A 102 5.79 4.39 -4.99
C ALA A 102 6.57 4.13 -6.29
N VAL A 103 7.29 3.01 -6.38
CA VAL A 103 8.06 2.59 -7.58
C VAL A 103 7.20 2.22 -8.80
N ARG A 104 5.88 2.45 -8.75
CA ARG A 104 4.95 2.09 -9.82
C ARG A 104 4.36 3.30 -10.52
N ILE A 105 4.69 4.50 -10.08
CA ILE A 105 4.11 5.74 -10.62
C ILE A 105 4.55 5.95 -12.06
N ASP A 106 5.82 5.68 -12.34
CA ASP A 106 6.46 5.75 -13.65
C ASP A 106 6.21 4.48 -14.50
N GLY A 107 5.85 3.38 -13.83
CA GLY A 107 5.46 2.11 -14.45
C GLY A 107 6.63 1.19 -14.80
N GLN A 108 7.85 1.51 -14.38
CA GLN A 108 9.03 0.67 -14.56
C GLN A 108 9.81 0.58 -13.26
N LEU A 109 10.15 -0.63 -12.84
CA LEU A 109 10.99 -0.83 -11.66
C LEU A 109 12.44 -0.94 -12.11
N ALA A 110 13.31 -0.04 -11.67
CA ALA A 110 14.74 -0.14 -11.97
C ALA A 110 15.36 -1.35 -11.23
N PRO A 111 16.42 -1.99 -11.79
CA PRO A 111 17.09 -3.13 -11.16
C PRO A 111 17.59 -2.86 -9.73
N GLU A 112 18.03 -1.63 -9.46
CA GLU A 112 18.53 -1.18 -8.16
C GLU A 112 17.40 -1.06 -7.13
N GLU A 113 16.26 -0.49 -7.50
CA GLU A 113 15.06 -0.42 -6.67
C GLU A 113 14.52 -1.84 -6.38
N GLN A 114 14.49 -2.71 -7.39
CA GLN A 114 14.10 -4.10 -7.25
C GLN A 114 14.99 -4.83 -6.24
N SER A 115 16.30 -4.64 -6.35
CA SER A 115 17.28 -5.23 -5.43
C SER A 115 17.08 -4.72 -4.01
N THR A 116 16.82 -3.41 -3.85
CA THR A 116 16.58 -2.79 -2.54
C THR A 116 15.27 -3.26 -1.90
N LEU A 117 14.20 -3.41 -2.69
CA LEU A 117 12.93 -4.00 -2.23
C LEU A 117 13.10 -5.44 -1.76
N LEU A 118 13.90 -6.25 -2.48
CA LEU A 118 14.20 -7.63 -2.07
C LEU A 118 14.97 -7.64 -0.75
N LEU A 119 16.00 -6.81 -0.60
CA LEU A 119 16.77 -6.70 0.65
C LEU A 119 15.88 -6.29 1.82
N LEU A 120 15.03 -5.29 1.62
CA LEU A 120 14.07 -4.83 2.62
C LEU A 120 13.08 -5.94 3.01
N ALA A 121 12.54 -6.66 2.03
CA ALA A 121 11.62 -7.77 2.28
C ALA A 121 12.29 -8.92 3.04
N THR A 122 13.53 -9.28 2.69
CA THR A 122 14.31 -10.28 3.41
C THR A 122 14.57 -9.84 4.86
N ALA A 123 14.95 -8.57 5.08
CA ALA A 123 15.18 -8.02 6.42
C ALA A 123 13.89 -8.02 7.28
N PHE A 124 12.73 -7.82 6.66
CA PHE A 124 11.44 -7.92 7.33
C PHE A 124 11.00 -9.37 7.61
N GLY A 125 11.77 -10.37 7.16
CA GLY A 125 11.53 -11.79 7.40
C GLY A 125 10.61 -12.44 6.38
N TYR A 126 10.40 -11.82 5.22
CA TYR A 126 9.70 -12.48 4.11
C TYR A 126 10.63 -13.47 3.42
N SER A 127 10.09 -14.62 3.00
CA SER A 127 10.82 -15.56 2.15
C SER A 127 11.01 -14.98 0.76
N ASP A 128 12.08 -15.37 0.07
CA ASP A 128 12.38 -14.93 -1.31
C ASP A 128 11.17 -15.12 -2.24
N ARG A 129 10.50 -16.27 -2.15
CA ARG A 129 9.27 -16.55 -2.91
C ARG A 129 8.19 -15.50 -2.66
N ARG A 130 8.00 -15.07 -1.42
CA ARG A 130 6.99 -14.07 -1.06
C ARG A 130 7.43 -12.66 -1.46
N ALA A 131 8.71 -12.33 -1.34
CA ALA A 131 9.28 -11.07 -1.81
C ALA A 131 9.08 -10.92 -3.33
N HIS A 132 9.46 -11.93 -4.12
CA HIS A 132 9.21 -11.94 -5.56
C HIS A 132 7.71 -11.90 -5.92
N ALA A 133 6.85 -12.54 -5.13
CA ALA A 133 5.40 -12.47 -5.36
C ALA A 133 4.82 -11.07 -5.09
N LEU A 134 5.38 -10.30 -4.16
CA LEU A 134 4.99 -8.90 -3.94
C LEU A 134 5.45 -8.01 -5.11
N LEU A 135 6.65 -8.22 -5.63
CA LEU A 135 7.15 -7.54 -6.83
C LEU A 135 6.32 -7.87 -8.08
N ALA A 136 5.98 -9.14 -8.29
CA ALA A 136 5.15 -9.53 -9.44
C ALA A 136 3.73 -8.89 -9.38
N GLN A 137 3.18 -8.66 -8.19
CA GLN A 137 1.92 -7.92 -8.04
C GLN A 137 2.06 -6.45 -8.45
N ALA A 138 3.25 -5.86 -8.26
CA ALA A 138 3.57 -4.51 -8.71
C ALA A 138 3.49 -4.40 -10.25
N GLU A 139 4.09 -5.36 -10.96
CA GLU A 139 4.16 -5.36 -12.43
C GLU A 139 2.77 -5.49 -13.08
N VAL A 140 1.90 -6.35 -12.54
CA VAL A 140 0.58 -6.64 -13.15
C VAL A 140 -0.34 -5.41 -13.13
N ILE A 141 -0.27 -4.58 -12.09
CA ILE A 141 -1.16 -3.43 -11.95
C ILE A 141 -0.65 -2.24 -12.81
N GLY A 142 0.66 -2.13 -13.06
CA GLY A 142 1.26 -1.09 -13.91
C GLY A 142 0.94 -1.24 -15.40
N GLN A 143 0.62 -2.46 -15.85
CA GLN A 143 0.23 -2.74 -17.23
C GLN A 143 -1.20 -2.33 -17.59
N LYS A 144 -1.97 -1.74 -16.68
CA LYS A 144 -3.28 -1.19 -17.03
C LYS A 144 -3.03 0.09 -17.83
N PRO A 145 -3.24 0.09 -19.17
CA PRO A 145 -2.93 1.25 -19.98
C PRO A 145 -3.76 2.44 -19.49
N LEU A 146 -3.11 3.45 -18.91
CA LEU A 146 -3.74 4.73 -18.56
C LEU A 146 -4.37 5.43 -19.79
N ASN A 147 -4.07 4.93 -21.00
CA ASN A 147 -4.61 5.39 -22.27
C ASN A 147 -5.55 4.38 -22.94
N ARG A 148 -6.70 4.12 -22.32
CA ARG A 148 -7.94 3.90 -23.10
C ARG A 148 -9.09 4.75 -22.58
N CYS A 149 -8.86 6.06 -22.50
CA CYS A 149 -9.80 6.96 -23.16
C CYS A 149 -9.84 6.54 -24.63
N ARG A 150 -10.63 5.48 -24.93
CA ARG A 150 -11.21 5.32 -26.25
C ARG A 150 -11.90 6.65 -26.46
N SER A 151 -11.30 7.46 -27.32
CA SER A 151 -11.98 8.34 -28.25
C SER A 151 -13.08 7.49 -28.91
N ALA A 152 -14.17 7.23 -28.18
CA ALA A 152 -15.45 7.04 -28.81
C ALA A 152 -15.56 8.30 -29.66
N PRO A 153 -15.67 8.19 -31.00
CA PRO A 153 -15.98 9.37 -31.79
C PRO A 153 -17.20 9.96 -31.12
N CYS A 154 -17.07 11.16 -30.58
CA CYS A 154 -18.18 12.01 -30.21
C CYS A 154 -18.94 12.19 -31.52
N ARG A 155 -19.82 11.23 -31.86
CA ARG A 155 -20.72 11.32 -33.00
C ARG A 155 -21.57 12.51 -32.67
N GLY A 156 -21.21 13.64 -33.29
CA GLY A 156 -21.89 14.90 -33.15
C GLY A 156 -23.38 14.67 -33.29
N ARG A 157 -24.09 14.76 -32.18
CA ARG A 157 -25.52 15.07 -32.22
C ARG A 157 -25.60 16.58 -32.16
N ALA A 158 -25.41 17.18 -33.33
CA ALA A 158 -25.84 18.54 -33.58
C ALA A 158 -27.34 18.62 -33.28
N ARG A 159 -27.71 19.12 -32.09
CA ARG A 159 -29.05 19.64 -31.84
C ARG A 159 -28.97 21.14 -31.97
N ARG A 160 -29.63 21.61 -33.03
CA ARG A 160 -29.87 23.01 -33.35
C ARG A 160 -30.48 23.73 -32.17
N ALA A 161 -30.05 24.98 -32.02
CA ALA A 161 -30.67 26.00 -31.22
C ALA A 161 -32.12 26.25 -31.66
N THR A 162 -33.03 26.32 -30.70
CA THR A 162 -34.12 27.31 -30.66
C THR A 162 -34.35 27.67 -29.20
N GLY A 163 -34.31 28.96 -28.93
CA GLY A 163 -34.25 29.52 -27.58
C GLY A 163 -35.54 29.38 -26.77
N ALA A 164 -35.36 29.31 -25.45
CA ALA A 164 -36.35 29.68 -24.46
C ALA A 164 -35.60 30.12 -23.18
N PRO A 165 -35.88 31.32 -22.61
CA PRO A 165 -35.29 31.78 -21.34
C PRO A 165 -35.80 30.99 -20.12
N PRO A 166 -35.06 31.02 -18.99
CA PRO A 166 -35.22 30.06 -17.89
C PRO A 166 -36.44 30.33 -17.01
N ALA A 167 -37.23 29.28 -16.73
CA ALA A 167 -38.23 29.28 -15.67
C ALA A 167 -37.57 28.97 -14.32
N ARG A 168 -37.93 29.79 -13.32
CA ARG A 168 -37.45 29.80 -11.92
C ARG A 168 -37.54 28.43 -11.23
N PRO A 169 -36.63 28.10 -10.30
CA PRO A 169 -36.77 26.93 -9.44
C PRO A 169 -37.90 27.14 -8.41
N ARG A 170 -38.85 26.20 -8.35
CA ARG A 170 -39.79 26.08 -7.23
C ARG A 170 -39.14 25.25 -6.10
N PRO A 171 -39.34 25.61 -4.82
CA PRO A 171 -38.91 24.78 -3.70
C PRO A 171 -39.83 23.56 -3.61
N ARG A 172 -39.26 22.35 -3.67
CA ARG A 172 -40.01 21.13 -3.35
C ARG A 172 -39.76 20.71 -1.92
N ALA A 173 -40.86 20.77 -1.19
CA ALA A 173 -41.14 20.28 0.14
C ALA A 173 -40.37 19.04 0.58
N TRP A 174 -39.90 19.11 1.82
CA TRP A 174 -39.67 17.99 2.71
C TRP A 174 -40.88 17.06 2.73
N CYS A 175 -40.66 15.78 2.39
CA CYS A 175 -41.54 14.71 2.82
C CYS A 175 -40.80 13.87 3.87
N ALA A 176 -41.17 14.11 5.12
CA ALA A 176 -40.96 13.19 6.21
C ALA A 176 -41.79 11.92 5.96
N GLY A 177 -41.17 10.75 6.15
CA GLY A 177 -41.83 9.45 5.95
C GLY A 177 -41.05 8.29 6.57
N ARG A 178 -41.01 8.28 7.91
CA ARG A 178 -41.18 7.19 8.90
C ARG A 178 -41.02 5.68 8.53
N PRO A 179 -40.91 4.78 9.53
CA PRO A 179 -39.89 3.72 9.60
C PRO A 179 -40.44 2.28 9.54
N ARG A 180 -39.52 1.33 9.76
CA ARG A 180 -39.67 -0.09 10.16
C ARG A 180 -39.81 -1.12 9.04
N GLY A 181 -38.80 -1.97 8.95
CA GLY A 181 -38.85 -3.30 8.35
C GLY A 181 -37.96 -4.25 9.14
N SER A 182 -38.52 -4.82 10.20
CA SER A 182 -37.94 -5.92 10.97
C SER A 182 -37.91 -7.19 10.10
N GLY A 183 -36.72 -7.69 9.77
CA GLY A 183 -36.53 -8.96 9.05
C GLY A 183 -35.73 -9.94 9.91
N ALA A 184 -36.39 -11.02 10.31
CA ALA A 184 -35.98 -12.05 11.26
C ALA A 184 -34.80 -12.93 10.78
N PRO A 185 -34.23 -13.78 11.68
CA PRO A 185 -32.96 -14.48 11.46
C PRO A 185 -33.17 -15.79 10.69
N ARG A 186 -32.21 -16.16 9.83
CA ARG A 186 -32.11 -17.52 9.31
C ARG A 186 -30.99 -18.28 9.99
N SER A 187 -31.44 -19.16 10.88
CA SER A 187 -30.81 -20.38 11.35
C SER A 187 -30.31 -21.29 10.21
N GLY A 188 -29.21 -22.01 10.48
CA GLY A 188 -29.05 -23.38 9.99
C GLY A 188 -27.81 -23.65 9.13
N GLY A 189 -26.81 -24.32 9.72
CA GLY A 189 -25.66 -24.82 8.96
C GLY A 189 -24.59 -25.51 9.82
N ARG A 190 -24.98 -26.49 10.65
CA ARG A 190 -24.03 -27.40 11.30
C ARG A 190 -23.41 -28.32 10.25
N GLY A 191 -22.10 -28.22 10.04
CA GLY A 191 -21.29 -29.19 9.31
C GLY A 191 -20.09 -29.61 10.15
N ARG A 192 -20.26 -30.65 10.97
CA ARG A 192 -19.18 -31.35 11.67
C ARG A 192 -18.39 -32.24 10.70
N ARG A 193 -17.12 -32.52 11.05
CA ARG A 193 -16.18 -33.60 10.64
C ARG A 193 -14.87 -32.97 10.13
N GLY A 194 -13.67 -33.17 10.69
CA GLY A 194 -13.17 -34.02 11.78
C GLY A 194 -11.64 -33.80 11.89
N PRO A 195 -10.98 -34.31 12.93
CA PRO A 195 -9.54 -34.14 13.13
C PRO A 195 -8.72 -35.24 12.44
N CYS A 196 -7.62 -34.86 11.78
CA CYS A 196 -6.57 -35.80 11.37
C CYS A 196 -5.19 -35.24 11.77
N ARG A 197 -4.76 -35.57 12.99
CA ARG A 197 -3.35 -35.92 13.31
C ARG A 197 -3.30 -37.45 13.43
N PRO A 198 -2.15 -38.17 13.38
CA PRO A 198 -0.74 -37.76 13.48
C PRO A 198 0.10 -38.36 12.29
N ARG A 199 1.44 -38.24 12.16
CA ARG A 199 2.46 -38.98 12.92
C ARG A 199 3.87 -38.63 12.39
N ALA A 200 4.83 -38.59 13.31
CA ALA A 200 6.26 -38.41 13.09
C ALA A 200 6.95 -39.66 12.50
N ALA A 201 8.09 -39.45 11.83
CA ALA A 201 9.16 -40.43 11.58
C ALA A 201 10.50 -39.66 11.46
N SER A 202 11.35 -39.69 12.51
CA SER A 202 12.59 -40.49 12.64
C SER A 202 13.72 -40.08 11.68
N ARG A 203 14.77 -39.38 12.17
CA ARG A 203 16.09 -39.91 12.59
C ARG A 203 16.86 -40.73 11.53
N GLY A 204 18.02 -40.19 11.13
CA GLY A 204 19.24 -40.90 10.68
C GLY A 204 20.39 -39.89 10.64
N ARG A 205 21.28 -39.81 11.64
CA ARG A 205 22.53 -40.56 11.90
C ARG A 205 23.53 -40.66 10.73
N ARG A 206 24.65 -39.96 10.94
CA ARG A 206 26.08 -40.34 10.77
C ARG A 206 26.63 -40.61 9.36
N GLY A 207 27.69 -39.87 9.04
CA GLY A 207 28.84 -40.32 8.27
C GLY A 207 30.04 -39.45 8.64
N ALA A 208 30.98 -39.99 9.39
CA ALA A 208 32.32 -39.45 9.57
C ALA A 208 33.21 -40.03 8.47
N GLY A 209 34.10 -39.21 7.92
CA GLY A 209 35.21 -39.56 7.06
C GLY A 209 36.30 -38.52 7.27
#